data_AF-A0A937C9A5-F1
#
_entry.id   AF-A0A937C9A5-F1
#
_cell.length_a   1.000
_cell.length_b   1.000
_cell.length_c   1.000
_cell.angle_alpha   90.00
_cell.angle_beta   90.00
_cell.angle_gamma   90.00
#
_symmetry.space_group_name_H-M   'P 1'
#
loop_
_entity.id
_entity.type
_entity.pdbx_description
1 polymer ?
#
loop_
_entity_poly.entity_id
_entity_poly.type
_entity_poly.pdbx_seq_one_letter_code
_entity_poly.pdbx_strand_id
1 'polypeptide(L)'
;MKLKLLAATVIVMALSLHTTEAQIREGVQRHRMREGVRSGELTRSETRNLALRERNTRRDIRMAKRDGVITRRERREIRRDKRMTSRAIYRKKHNRRHRI
;
A
#
# COMPACT_ATOMS: atom_id res chain seq x y z
N MET A 1 9.50 12.08 -56.66
CA MET A 1 9.43 12.53 -55.24
C MET A 1 8.08 12.14 -54.67
N LYS A 2 7.96 11.85 -53.36
CA LYS A 2 6.74 11.46 -52.60
C LYS A 2 6.61 9.96 -52.28
N LEU A 3 7.59 9.38 -51.58
CA LEU A 3 7.41 8.11 -50.87
C LEU A 3 8.32 8.01 -49.64
N LYS A 4 8.18 8.95 -48.68
CA LYS A 4 8.94 8.91 -47.41
C LYS A 4 8.17 9.42 -46.18
N LEU A 5 6.84 9.59 -46.27
CA LEU A 5 6.07 10.30 -45.23
C LEU A 5 5.03 9.46 -44.48
N LEU A 6 4.87 8.17 -44.82
CA LEU A 6 3.85 7.32 -44.18
C LEU A 6 4.38 6.38 -43.09
N ALA A 7 5.70 6.30 -42.88
CA ALA A 7 6.29 5.42 -41.86
C ALA A 7 6.42 6.07 -40.48
N ALA A 8 6.27 7.41 -40.38
CA ALA A 8 6.58 8.15 -39.16
C ALA A 8 5.41 8.26 -38.17
N THR A 9 4.18 7.97 -38.58
CA THR A 9 2.99 8.21 -37.73
C THR A 9 2.52 6.99 -36.94
N VAL A 10 2.99 5.78 -37.27
CA VAL A 10 2.55 4.54 -36.58
C VAL A 10 3.42 4.20 -35.36
N ILE A 11 4.65 4.73 -35.26
CA ILE A 11 5.58 4.39 -34.18
C ILE A 11 5.20 5.03 -32.83
N VAL A 12 4.40 6.10 -32.82
CA VAL A 12 4.07 6.82 -31.59
C VAL A 12 2.97 6.12 -30.76
N MET A 13 2.22 5.17 -31.33
CA MET A 13 1.16 4.45 -30.61
C MET A 13 1.65 3.22 -29.82
N ALA A 14 2.96 3.06 -29.62
CA ALA A 14 3.55 1.91 -28.92
C ALA A 14 3.96 2.17 -27.46
N LEU A 15 3.85 3.41 -26.95
CA LEU A 15 4.41 3.78 -25.64
C LEU A 15 3.39 4.05 -24.53
N SER A 16 2.08 3.91 -24.78
CA SER A 16 1.06 4.15 -23.76
C SER A 16 0.56 2.88 -23.08
N LEU A 17 1.45 1.92 -22.78
CA LEU A 17 1.17 0.94 -21.73
C LEU A 17 1.32 1.66 -20.39
N HIS A 18 0.28 2.41 -20.02
CA HIS A 18 0.09 2.92 -18.66
C HIS A 18 0.16 1.69 -17.76
N THR A 19 1.27 1.54 -17.04
CA THR A 19 1.40 0.53 -16.01
C THR A 19 0.20 0.73 -15.11
N THR A 20 -0.74 -0.22 -15.10
CA THR A 20 -1.85 -0.24 -14.16
C THR A 20 -1.21 -0.14 -12.80
N GLU A 21 -1.20 1.07 -12.25
CA GLU A 21 -0.56 1.35 -10.99
C GLU A 21 -1.23 0.39 -10.03
N ALA A 22 -0.45 -0.53 -9.48
CA ALA A 22 -0.81 -1.14 -8.22
C ALA A 22 -0.81 0.01 -7.23
N GLN A 23 -1.87 0.84 -7.24
CA GLN A 23 -2.20 1.81 -6.24
C GLN A 23 -2.18 1.00 -4.96
N ILE A 24 -1.06 1.11 -4.26
CA ILE A 24 -0.81 0.41 -3.02
C ILE A 24 -1.96 0.90 -2.15
N ARG A 25 -3.01 0.08 -1.97
CA ARG A 25 -4.23 0.45 -1.23
C ARG A 25 -3.83 0.99 0.14
N GLU A 26 -3.62 2.30 0.25
CA GLU A 26 -3.12 3.01 1.41
C GLU A 26 -4.33 3.54 2.16
N GLY A 27 -5.10 2.62 2.76
CA GLY A 27 -6.33 3.03 3.46
C GLY A 27 -7.04 1.90 4.18
N VAL A 28 -6.93 0.67 3.65
CA VAL A 28 -7.63 -0.49 4.20
C VAL A 28 -7.29 -0.75 5.67
N GLN A 29 -6.02 -0.67 6.05
CA GLN A 29 -5.60 -0.92 7.44
C GLN A 29 -6.08 0.19 8.39
N ARG A 30 -5.99 1.47 7.99
CA ARG A 30 -6.58 2.60 8.74
C ARG A 30 -8.09 2.44 8.94
N HIS A 31 -8.80 2.03 7.90
CA HIS A 31 -10.25 1.82 7.97
C HIS A 31 -10.57 0.72 9.00
N ARG A 32 -9.90 -0.44 8.93
CA ARG A 32 -10.08 -1.54 9.88
C ARG A 32 -9.72 -1.18 11.32
N MET A 33 -8.71 -0.32 11.52
CA MET A 33 -8.39 0.21 12.84
C MET A 33 -9.49 1.13 13.36
N ARG A 34 -10.00 2.05 12.53
CA ARG A 34 -11.11 2.95 12.91
C ARG A 34 -12.37 2.18 13.27
N GLU A 35 -12.70 1.19 12.45
CA GLU A 35 -13.82 0.29 12.70
C GLU A 35 -13.63 -0.46 14.02
N GLY A 36 -12.46 -1.07 14.26
CA GLY A 36 -12.16 -1.76 15.51
C GLY A 36 -12.17 -0.86 16.75
N VAL A 37 -11.79 0.41 16.62
CA VAL A 37 -11.94 1.39 17.72
C VAL A 37 -13.42 1.70 17.96
N ARG A 38 -14.20 1.90 16.89
CA ARG A 38 -15.63 2.23 16.97
C ARG A 38 -16.47 1.08 17.55
N SER A 39 -16.15 -0.16 17.18
CA SER A 39 -16.82 -1.37 17.68
C SER A 39 -16.33 -1.79 19.07
N GLY A 40 -15.27 -1.16 19.60
CA GLY A 40 -14.64 -1.58 20.85
C GLY A 40 -13.75 -2.81 20.72
N GLU A 41 -13.60 -3.42 19.54
CA GLU A 41 -12.73 -4.57 19.30
C GLU A 41 -11.22 -4.25 19.43
N LEU A 42 -10.83 -2.98 19.40
CA LEU A 42 -9.46 -2.53 19.57
C LEU A 42 -9.33 -1.52 20.72
N THR A 43 -8.36 -1.76 21.59
CA THR A 43 -8.04 -0.84 22.70
C THR A 43 -7.29 0.39 22.18
N ARG A 44 -7.28 1.49 22.94
CA ARG A 44 -6.47 2.68 22.62
C ARG A 44 -4.97 2.33 22.51
N SER A 45 -4.46 1.52 23.42
CA SER A 45 -3.06 1.08 23.43
C SER A 45 -2.74 0.16 22.24
N GLU A 46 -3.68 -0.70 21.87
CA GLU A 46 -3.54 -1.58 20.71
C GLU A 46 -3.54 -0.82 19.40
N THR A 47 -4.45 0.15 19.28
CA THR A 47 -4.56 1.06 18.15
C THR A 47 -3.29 1.91 18.01
N ARG A 48 -2.76 2.45 19.11
CA ARG A 48 -1.49 3.21 19.10
C ARG A 48 -0.34 2.37 18.53
N ASN A 49 -0.22 1.12 18.98
CA ASN A 49 0.81 0.21 18.48
C ASN A 49 0.64 -0.13 16.98
N LEU A 50 -0.60 -0.31 16.51
CA LEU A 50 -0.88 -0.54 15.10
C LEU A 50 -0.60 0.70 14.24
N ALA A 51 -0.93 1.89 14.73
CA ALA A 51 -0.66 3.16 14.06
C ALA A 51 0.85 3.43 13.93
N LEU A 52 1.65 3.09 14.95
CA LEU A 52 3.12 3.17 14.89
C LEU A 52 3.68 2.27 13.78
N ARG A 53 3.20 1.03 13.69
CA ARG A 53 3.60 0.10 12.61
C ARG A 53 3.26 0.65 11.23
N GLU A 54 2.04 1.18 11.05
CA GLU A 54 1.68 1.82 9.78
C GLU A 54 2.56 3.04 9.46
N ARG A 55 2.92 3.84 10.46
CA ARG A 55 3.78 5.01 10.28
C ARG A 55 5.16 4.59 9.77
N ASN A 56 5.72 3.51 10.31
CA ASN A 56 7.00 2.95 9.86
C ASN A 56 6.90 2.46 8.41
N THR A 57 5.90 1.64 8.07
CA THR A 57 5.70 1.19 6.68
C THR A 57 5.53 2.36 5.71
N ARG A 58 4.83 3.43 6.10
CA ARG A 58 4.73 4.65 5.27
C ARG A 58 6.07 5.37 5.12
N ARG A 59 6.91 5.37 6.16
CA ARG A 59 8.26 5.92 6.08
C ARG A 59 9.08 5.11 5.09
N ASP A 60 9.02 3.79 5.15
CA ASP A 60 9.76 2.91 4.24
C ASP A 60 9.30 3.09 2.79
N ILE A 61 7.99 3.20 2.55
CA ILE A 61 7.44 3.54 1.23
C ILE A 61 7.95 4.91 0.75
N ARG A 62 7.97 5.92 1.62
CA ARG A 62 8.49 7.26 1.25
C ARG A 62 9.97 7.21 0.91
N MET A 63 10.77 6.46 1.67
CA MET A 63 12.20 6.27 1.40
C MET A 63 12.41 5.55 0.07
N ALA A 64 11.69 4.45 -0.17
CA ALA A 64 11.76 3.71 -1.44
C ALA A 64 11.27 4.52 -2.65
N LYS A 65 10.42 5.53 -2.44
CA LYS A 65 10.00 6.47 -3.50
C LYS A 65 11.01 7.59 -3.75
N ARG A 66 11.98 7.82 -2.86
CA ARG A 66 12.91 8.96 -2.94
C ARG A 66 13.82 8.87 -4.16
N ASP A 67 14.20 7.65 -4.53
CA ASP A 67 15.05 7.36 -5.69
C ASP A 67 14.23 7.22 -6.99
N GLY A 68 12.92 7.53 -6.94
CA GLY A 68 11.99 7.51 -8.07
C GLY A 68 11.46 6.12 -8.45
N VAL A 69 12.08 5.03 -7.99
CA VAL A 69 11.70 3.67 -8.35
C VAL A 69 11.64 2.76 -7.12
N ILE A 70 10.48 2.14 -6.89
CA ILE A 70 10.37 1.05 -5.91
C ILE A 70 10.84 -0.26 -6.56
N THR A 71 11.99 -0.75 -6.13
CA THR A 71 12.58 -2.01 -6.59
C THR A 71 11.70 -3.22 -6.26
N ARG A 72 11.94 -4.36 -6.91
CA ARG A 72 11.23 -5.61 -6.63
C ARG A 72 11.44 -6.08 -5.19
N ARG A 73 12.62 -5.83 -4.61
CA ARG A 73 12.97 -6.18 -3.23
C ARG A 73 12.16 -5.36 -2.23
N GLU A 74 12.19 -4.03 -2.36
CA GLU A 74 11.41 -3.13 -1.49
C GLU A 74 9.92 -3.40 -1.60
N ARG A 75 9.42 -3.66 -2.82
CA ARG A 75 8.01 -4.06 -3.01
C ARG A 75 7.67 -5.36 -2.28
N ARG A 76 8.61 -6.29 -2.13
CA ARG A 76 8.40 -7.54 -1.38
C ARG A 76 8.35 -7.26 0.13
N GLU A 77 9.24 -6.42 0.62
CA GLU A 77 9.32 -6.00 2.02
C GLU A 77 8.06 -5.23 2.44
N ILE A 78 7.69 -4.19 1.69
CA ILE A 78 6.45 -3.41 1.92
C ILE A 78 5.22 -4.33 1.93
N ARG A 79 5.15 -5.31 1.01
CA ARG A 79 4.05 -6.29 0.99
C ARG A 79 4.07 -7.20 2.22
N ARG A 80 5.24 -7.63 2.68
CA ARG A 80 5.38 -8.43 3.91
C ARG A 80 4.90 -7.64 5.11
N ASP A 81 5.30 -6.39 5.25
CA ASP A 81 4.92 -5.53 6.39
C ASP A 81 3.43 -5.23 6.41
N LYS A 82 2.85 -4.97 5.23
CA LYS A 82 1.39 -4.84 5.09
C LYS A 82 0.64 -6.10 5.51
N ARG A 83 1.14 -7.29 5.15
CA ARG A 83 0.54 -8.58 5.56
C ARG A 83 0.67 -8.81 7.06
N MET A 84 1.83 -8.51 7.64
CA MET A 84 2.06 -8.62 9.09
C MET A 84 1.13 -7.67 9.87
N THR A 85 0.99 -6.44 9.40
CA THR A 85 0.06 -5.45 9.98
C THR A 85 -1.39 -5.93 9.86
N SER A 86 -1.78 -6.48 8.71
CA SER A 86 -3.12 -7.06 8.50
C SER A 86 -3.44 -8.18 9.50
N ARG A 87 -2.49 -9.10 9.70
CA ARG A 87 -2.59 -10.21 10.66
C ARG A 87 -2.66 -9.69 12.10
N ALA A 88 -1.86 -8.67 12.42
CA ALA A 88 -1.88 -8.04 13.74
C ALA A 88 -3.22 -7.36 14.04
N ILE A 89 -3.81 -6.64 13.07
CA ILE A 89 -5.15 -6.04 13.21
C ILE A 89 -6.18 -7.15 13.47
N TYR A 90 -6.19 -8.20 12.64
CA TYR A 90 -7.13 -9.31 12.81
C TYR A 90 -6.99 -9.96 14.19
N ARG A 91 -5.77 -10.30 14.60
CA ARG A 91 -5.50 -10.90 15.91
C ARG A 91 -5.96 -10.02 17.04
N LYS A 92 -5.70 -8.71 16.98
CA LYS A 92 -6.08 -7.76 18.03
C LYS A 92 -7.60 -7.59 18.10
N LYS A 93 -8.29 -7.46 16.96
CA LYS A 93 -9.77 -7.43 16.93
C LYS A 93 -10.43 -8.66 17.58
N HIS A 94 -9.76 -9.83 17.54
CA HIS A 94 -10.31 -11.11 18.02
C HIS A 94 -9.67 -11.63 19.32
N ASN A 95 -8.82 -10.85 19.98
CA ASN A 95 -8.06 -11.34 21.14
C ASN A 95 -8.87 -11.41 22.44
N ARG A 96 -10.20 -11.15 22.38
CA ARG A 96 -11.14 -11.16 23.52
C ARG A 96 -10.78 -10.21 24.66
N ARG A 97 -9.79 -9.32 24.47
CA ARG A 97 -9.41 -8.33 25.49
C ARG A 97 -10.45 -7.23 25.62
N HIS A 98 -11.28 -7.06 24.60
CA HIS A 98 -12.46 -6.22 24.64
C HIS A 98 -13.61 -6.90 23.91
N ARG A 99 -14.71 -7.05 24.66
CA ARG A 99 -16.08 -7.20 24.19
C ARG A 99 -16.87 -6.31 25.14
N ILE A 100 -17.30 -5.16 24.62
CA ILE A 100 -18.35 -4.38 25.27
C ILE A 100 -19.68 -4.99 24.81
#